data_AF-A0A6A4L463-F1
#
_entry.id   AF-A0A6A4L463-F1
#
_cell.length_a   1.000
_cell.length_b   1.000
_cell.length_c   1.000
_cell.angle_alpha   90.00
_cell.angle_beta   90.00
_cell.angle_gamma   90.00
#
_symmetry.space_group_name_H-M   'P 1'
#
loop_
_entity.id
_entity.type
_entity.pdbx_description
1 polymer ?
#
loop_
_entity_poly.entity_id
_entity_poly.type
_entity_poly.pdbx_seq_one_letter_code
_entity_poly.pdbx_strand_id
1 'polypeptide(L)'
;MLESCYRPLEGCFGSGGDGDGLLWQMDLKPHASGDYSIAVVQANSSLEDQGQVFVSPSATYVGVYDGPEASRFINSHFFPYLHN
;
A
#
# COMPACT_ATOMS: atom_id res chain seq x y z
N MET A 1 -2.41 4.12 -24.48
CA MET A 1 -1.21 4.33 -23.62
C MET A 1 -1.50 5.13 -22.35
N LEU A 2 -2.65 5.82 -22.19
CA LEU A 2 -2.95 6.60 -20.98
C LEU A 2 -3.55 5.78 -19.82
N GLU A 3 -4.18 4.64 -20.11
CA GLU A 3 -4.85 3.77 -19.11
C GLU A 3 -3.90 3.10 -18.11
N SER A 4 -2.59 3.06 -18.36
CA SER A 4 -1.64 2.38 -17.47
C SER A 4 -1.27 3.19 -16.22
N CYS A 5 -1.68 4.46 -16.16
CA CYS A 5 -1.16 5.38 -15.15
C CYS A 5 -2.04 5.48 -13.91
N TYR A 6 -3.30 5.01 -13.97
CA TYR A 6 -4.19 4.94 -12.83
C TYR A 6 -4.31 3.50 -12.39
N ARG A 7 -3.60 3.13 -11.33
CA ARG A 7 -3.73 1.80 -10.72
C ARG A 7 -4.64 1.88 -9.49
N PRO A 8 -5.45 0.85 -9.22
CA PRO A 8 -6.25 0.78 -8.00
C PRO A 8 -5.38 0.95 -6.75
N LEU A 9 -6.02 1.40 -5.68
CA LEU A 9 -5.44 1.44 -4.33
C LEU A 9 -4.94 0.03 -3.96
N GLU A 10 -3.63 -0.17 -3.88
CA GLU A 10 -3.03 -1.41 -3.38
C GLU A 10 -2.47 -1.11 -1.97
N GLY A 11 -2.97 -1.83 -0.97
CA GLY A 11 -2.63 -1.63 0.43
C GLY A 11 -2.59 -2.94 1.22
N CYS A 12 -1.88 -2.90 2.33
CA CYS A 12 -1.89 -3.96 3.32
C CYS A 12 -3.28 -4.01 3.96
N PHE A 13 -4.05 -5.07 3.69
CA PHE A 13 -5.19 -5.45 4.51
C PHE A 13 -4.79 -6.75 5.19
N GLY A 14 -4.85 -6.79 6.52
CA GLY A 14 -4.29 -7.87 7.35
C GLY A 14 -4.90 -9.28 7.19
N SER A 15 -5.41 -9.67 6.02
CA SER A 15 -5.84 -11.02 5.71
C SER A 15 -5.95 -11.20 4.20
N GLY A 16 -5.03 -11.94 3.58
CA GLY A 16 -5.22 -12.34 2.18
C GLY A 16 -4.03 -12.97 1.42
N GLY A 17 -2.85 -13.10 2.03
CA GLY A 17 -1.70 -13.77 1.41
C GLY A 17 -1.46 -15.15 1.99
N ASP A 18 -1.16 -16.13 1.15
CA ASP A 18 -0.78 -17.52 1.47
C ASP A 18 0.61 -17.64 2.17
N GLY A 19 0.99 -16.62 2.96
CA GLY A 19 2.32 -16.43 3.54
C GLY A 19 2.30 -16.06 5.03
N ASP A 20 3.50 -15.88 5.59
CA ASP A 20 3.70 -15.43 6.98
C ASP A 20 2.81 -14.20 7.26
N GLY A 21 1.88 -14.32 8.22
CA GLY A 21 0.92 -13.28 8.57
C GLY A 21 1.57 -11.99 9.11
N LEU A 22 2.89 -11.97 9.24
CA LEU A 22 3.72 -10.82 9.62
C LEU A 22 4.40 -10.13 8.43
N LEU A 23 4.18 -10.61 7.20
CA LEU A 23 4.71 -10.03 5.97
C LEU A 23 3.59 -9.79 4.97
N TRP A 24 3.44 -8.53 4.58
CA TRP A 24 2.71 -8.15 3.38
C TRP A 24 3.68 -7.55 2.39
N GLN A 25 3.63 -7.98 1.13
CA GLN A 25 4.49 -7.45 0.09
C GLN A 25 3.77 -7.39 -1.23
N MET A 26 4.27 -6.54 -2.09
CA MET A 26 3.85 -6.39 -3.46
C MET A 26 5.08 -6.55 -4.36
N ASP A 27 4.96 -7.41 -5.37
CA ASP A 27 5.98 -7.55 -6.40
C ASP A 27 6.24 -6.23 -7.12
N LEU A 28 7.34 -6.17 -7.88
CA LEU A 28 7.66 -5.04 -8.74
C LEU A 28 6.48 -4.72 -9.69
N LYS A 29 6.04 -3.47 -9.64
CA LYS A 29 5.00 -2.90 -10.49
C LYS A 29 5.58 -1.75 -11.33
N PRO A 30 5.10 -1.56 -12.56
CA PRO A 30 5.47 -0.41 -13.39
C PRO A 30 5.02 0.94 -12.81
N HIS A 31 5.88 1.95 -12.96
CA HIS A 31 5.68 3.37 -12.63
C HIS A 31 6.22 4.28 -13.76
N ALA A 32 5.78 5.53 -13.83
CA ALA A 32 6.21 6.47 -14.87
C ALA A 32 7.73 6.74 -14.90
N SER A 33 8.43 6.43 -13.80
CA SER A 33 9.88 6.63 -13.63
C SER A 33 10.67 5.32 -13.45
N GLY A 34 10.09 4.16 -13.76
CA GLY A 34 10.74 2.86 -13.60
C GLY A 34 9.79 1.82 -12.98
N ASP A 35 10.31 0.94 -12.13
CA ASP A 35 9.51 -0.03 -11.39
C ASP A 35 9.57 0.27 -9.89
N TYR A 36 8.52 -0.12 -9.15
CA TYR A 36 8.44 0.04 -7.70
C TYR A 36 7.87 -1.22 -7.03
N SER A 37 8.25 -1.45 -5.78
CA SER A 37 7.70 -2.50 -4.92
C SER A 37 7.52 -1.94 -3.51
N ILE A 38 6.66 -2.58 -2.71
CA ILE A 38 6.46 -2.23 -1.30
C ILE A 38 6.36 -3.50 -0.47
N ALA A 39 6.90 -3.46 0.74
CA ALA A 39 6.77 -4.52 1.72
C ALA A 39 6.61 -3.92 3.11
N VAL A 40 5.81 -4.58 3.93
CA VAL A 40 5.62 -4.33 5.36
C VAL A 40 5.92 -5.64 6.06
N VAL A 41 6.93 -5.62 6.92
CA VAL A 41 7.34 -6.75 7.75
C VAL A 41 7.37 -6.29 9.19
N GLN A 42 6.83 -7.10 10.10
CA GLN A 42 6.74 -6.72 11.51
C GLN A 42 7.45 -7.72 12.43
N ALA A 43 7.96 -7.20 13.54
CA ALA A 43 8.57 -8.00 14.61
C ALA A 43 7.59 -8.41 15.72
N ASN A 44 6.38 -7.83 15.74
CA ASN A 44 5.32 -8.16 16.70
C ASN A 44 4.63 -9.48 16.31
N SER A 45 3.73 -9.96 17.18
CA SER A 45 2.93 -11.17 16.93
C SER A 45 1.80 -10.99 15.91
N SER A 46 1.57 -9.77 15.43
CA SER A 46 0.53 -9.43 14.47
C SER A 46 0.98 -8.29 13.57
N LEU A 47 0.48 -8.29 12.32
CA LEU A 47 0.66 -7.20 11.37
C LEU A 47 -0.32 -6.06 11.68
N GLU A 48 0.20 -5.07 12.41
CA GLU A 48 -0.44 -3.83 12.82
C GLU A 48 -0.06 -2.71 11.86
N ASP A 49 1.21 -2.64 11.47
CA ASP A 49 1.70 -1.64 10.52
C ASP A 49 1.00 -1.79 9.18
N GLN A 50 0.69 -0.64 8.57
CA GLN A 50 0.00 -0.59 7.30
C GLN A 50 0.81 0.19 6.28
N GLY A 51 0.75 -0.28 5.04
CA GLY A 51 1.34 0.37 3.87
C GLY A 51 0.31 0.51 2.76
N GLN A 52 0.38 1.60 2.00
CA GLN A 52 -0.40 1.76 0.77
C GLN A 52 0.34 2.61 -0.25
N VAL A 53 0.01 2.38 -1.50
CA VAL A 53 0.59 3.11 -2.62
C VAL A 53 -0.49 3.43 -3.65
N PHE A 54 -0.49 4.67 -4.12
CA PHE A 54 -1.28 5.10 -5.26
C PHE A 54 -0.36 5.75 -6.26
N VAL A 55 -0.41 5.23 -7.48
CA VAL A 55 0.36 5.74 -8.61
C VAL A 55 -0.60 6.42 -9.57
N SER A 56 -0.24 7.65 -9.93
CA SER A 56 -0.86 8.45 -10.98
C SER A 56 0.21 8.83 -12.01
N PRO A 57 -0.17 9.28 -13.23
CA PRO A 57 0.81 9.78 -14.18
C PRO A 57 1.59 11.02 -13.70
N SER A 58 1.07 11.78 -12.74
CA SER A 58 1.65 13.05 -12.27
C SER A 58 2.25 12.98 -10.87
N ALA A 59 1.88 11.98 -10.07
CA ALA A 59 2.31 11.86 -8.69
C ALA A 59 2.20 10.42 -8.19
N THR A 60 3.06 10.10 -7.21
CA THR A 60 2.96 8.87 -6.42
C THR A 60 2.75 9.24 -4.97
N TYR A 61 1.72 8.65 -4.37
CA TYR A 61 1.40 8.81 -2.96
C TYR A 61 1.76 7.50 -2.25
N VAL A 62 2.59 7.61 -1.22
CA VAL A 62 3.02 6.49 -0.39
C VAL A 62 2.58 6.76 1.04
N GLY A 63 1.84 5.83 1.62
CA GLY A 63 1.43 5.85 3.02
C GLY A 63 2.16 4.77 3.80
N VAL A 64 2.80 5.16 4.91
CA VAL A 64 3.40 4.27 5.90
C VAL A 64 2.83 4.63 7.25
N TYR A 65 2.17 3.68 7.90
CA TYR A 65 1.42 3.91 9.12
C TYR A 65 1.83 2.87 10.17
N ASP A 66 2.34 3.35 11.30
CA ASP A 66 2.80 2.55 12.44
C ASP A 66 1.68 2.49 13.50
N GLY A 67 1.31 1.28 13.91
CA GLY A 67 0.37 1.03 15.00
C GLY A 67 -0.91 0.29 14.58
N PRO A 68 -1.82 0.00 15.51
CA PRO A 68 -2.87 -1.01 15.32
C PRO A 68 -4.10 -0.46 14.56
N GLU A 69 -5.22 -0.15 15.25
CA GLU A 69 -6.48 0.22 14.60
C GLU A 69 -6.37 1.55 13.82
N ALA A 70 -5.56 2.49 14.32
CA ALA A 70 -5.37 3.78 13.67
C ALA A 70 -4.75 3.64 12.27
N SER A 71 -3.74 2.79 12.11
CA SER A 71 -3.09 2.55 10.83
C SER A 71 -4.05 1.90 9.84
N ARG A 72 -4.85 0.92 10.29
CA ARG A 72 -5.89 0.30 9.45
C ARG A 72 -6.96 1.29 9.03
N PHE A 73 -7.37 2.16 9.95
CA PHE A 73 -8.33 3.21 9.68
C PHE A 73 -7.80 4.17 8.62
N ILE A 74 -6.59 4.70 8.79
CA ILE A 74 -5.98 5.60 7.81
C ILE A 74 -5.83 4.90 6.47
N ASN A 75 -5.38 3.63 6.46
CA ASN A 75 -5.17 2.88 5.23
C ASN A 75 -6.44 2.77 4.37
N SER A 76 -7.58 2.58 5.04
CA SER A 76 -8.87 2.40 4.37
C SER A 76 -9.53 3.72 3.92
N HIS A 77 -9.13 4.87 4.48
CA HIS A 77 -9.87 6.13 4.31
C HIS A 77 -9.05 7.27 3.70
N PHE A 78 -7.73 7.24 3.77
CA PHE A 78 -6.92 8.44 3.51
C PHE A 78 -6.87 8.87 2.04
N PHE A 79 -6.64 7.94 1.10
CA PHE A 79 -6.47 8.30 -0.32
C PHE A 79 -7.73 8.80 -1.02
N PRO A 80 -8.96 8.35 -0.69
CA PRO A 80 -10.18 9.03 -1.12
C PRO A 80 -10.23 10.54 -0.81
N TYR A 81 -9.50 11.03 0.19
CA TYR A 81 -9.40 12.48 0.47
C TYR A 81 -8.27 13.19 -0.30
N LEU A 82 -7.37 12.46 -0.95
CA LEU A 82 -6.29 13.02 -1.76
C LEU A 82 -6.65 13.09 -3.26
N HIS A 83 -7.64 12.31 -3.68
CA HIS A 83 -8.13 12.25 -5.05
C HIS A 83 -9.53 12.86 -5.12
N ASN A 84 -9.64 14.08 -5.67
CA ASN A 84 -10.92 14.61 -6.18
C ASN A 84 -11.06 14.27 -7.66
#